data_AF-A0A623BG10-F1
#
_entry.id   AF-A0A623BG10-F1
#
_cell.length_a   1.000
_cell.length_b   1.000
_cell.length_c   1.000
_cell.angle_alpha   90.00
_cell.angle_beta   90.00
_cell.angle_gamma   90.00
#
_symmetry.space_group_name_H-M   'P 1'
#
loop_
_entity.id
_entity.type
_entity.pdbx_description
1 polymer ?
#
loop_
_entity_poly.entity_id
_entity_poly.type
_entity_poly.pdbx_seq_one_letter_code
_entity_poly.pdbx_strand_id
1 'polypeptide(L)'
;MIENTLNLFNQTETLEGAALQSEGSCQFNKKLLPLSLKGNYGLDENDLNFCNEKLNRQKEFLTSNFYTSFQTGSIKSFLELSHSANFSIKYYAGLVNRCNVINSFIFDDNNLMPVFLTITLNGCFRKALEGDFSTFTQKDKKCFDYSLSYKFENNISFTIKDLINFLNRQWNLFILRIHRKYKGINKYYIRCFEPHKKDGVPHIHALLYIPRYAFDYIFKTYKDIFNAPQNLKQGNKLTQEQVLNGEINGFQWSLNNPTGYIMKYIYKTFINFNKRQDLDFLSAWYVKYKVRRFLSSKMPVPLWIYKKVNFFKKDLYHLCKLIDNPDYLIEWSFEKDYFIFFSDDEEIEYNQGYLTYKYKGRLLYEYKKEIQKSIKHYYSYSFKNKNDVYKINLGLLKNPKPIKDYDLMTLINSENFKYSNCKKIAYYRNLAFERGLIAEKLDINNVDDLELVEKAYKYVF
;
A
#
# COMPACT_ATOMS: atom_id res chain seq x y z
N MET A 1 39.58 -2.99 11.97
CA MET A 1 38.55 -1.96 11.65
C MET A 1 37.28 -2.55 11.02
N ILE A 2 36.92 -3.78 11.43
CA ILE A 2 35.62 -4.42 11.21
C ILE A 2 35.39 -5.18 12.53
N GLU A 3 34.85 -4.49 13.55
CA GLU A 3 34.46 -5.14 14.82
C GLU A 3 33.58 -4.25 15.73
N ASN A 4 33.45 -2.94 15.48
CA ASN A 4 32.70 -2.04 16.37
C ASN A 4 31.20 -1.84 16.04
N THR A 5 30.56 -2.73 15.29
CA THR A 5 29.12 -2.58 14.95
C THR A 5 28.20 -3.65 15.55
N LEU A 6 28.72 -4.58 16.35
CA LEU A 6 27.94 -5.72 16.88
C LEU A 6 27.59 -5.65 18.38
N ASN A 7 28.08 -4.65 19.13
CA ASN A 7 27.92 -4.60 20.60
C ASN A 7 26.85 -3.64 21.14
N LEU A 8 25.97 -3.07 20.31
CA LEU A 8 24.91 -2.14 20.77
C LEU A 8 23.55 -2.82 21.09
N PHE A 9 23.50 -4.15 21.22
CA PHE A 9 22.26 -4.88 21.49
C PHE A 9 22.17 -5.63 22.83
N ASN A 10 23.17 -5.57 23.69
CA ASN A 10 23.16 -6.24 24.99
C ASN A 10 23.54 -5.27 26.11
N GLN A 11 22.53 -4.62 26.72
CA GLN A 11 22.55 -4.25 28.13
C GLN A 11 21.12 -3.90 28.58
N THR A 12 20.54 -4.81 29.34
CA THR A 12 19.38 -4.58 30.21
C THR A 12 19.91 -4.48 31.63
N GLU A 13 19.60 -3.39 32.34
CA GLU A 13 19.11 -3.36 33.73
C GLU A 13 19.18 -1.94 34.31
N THR A 14 18.04 -1.34 34.62
CA THR A 14 17.59 -1.06 36.01
C THR A 14 16.29 -0.25 35.96
N LEU A 15 15.33 -0.69 36.77
CA LEU A 15 14.03 -0.06 37.01
C LEU A 15 14.26 1.17 37.90
N GLU A 16 14.03 2.37 37.37
CA GLU A 16 13.56 3.56 38.15
C GLU A 16 13.36 4.86 37.32
N GLY A 17 13.67 4.89 36.02
CA GLY A 17 13.53 6.10 35.17
C GLY A 17 12.35 6.12 34.18
N ALA A 18 11.33 5.28 34.33
CA ALA A 18 10.31 5.05 33.29
C ALA A 18 9.15 6.08 33.26
N ALA A 19 9.43 7.35 33.52
CA ALA A 19 8.47 8.44 33.40
C ALA A 19 9.16 9.67 32.82
N LEU A 20 9.42 9.67 31.51
CA LEU A 20 9.60 10.82 30.62
C LEU A 20 10.30 10.37 29.33
N GLN A 21 9.54 9.76 28.41
CA GLN A 21 9.83 9.73 26.96
C GLN A 21 8.61 9.16 26.23
N SER A 22 7.56 9.97 26.17
CA SER A 22 6.40 9.77 25.31
C SER A 22 6.61 10.56 24.03
N GLU A 23 7.06 9.91 22.95
CA GLU A 23 6.88 10.45 21.59
C GLU A 23 7.04 9.34 20.52
N GLY A 24 5.93 9.04 19.84
CA GLY A 24 5.87 8.84 18.38
C GLY A 24 6.51 7.62 17.70
N SER A 25 7.23 6.71 18.37
CA SER A 25 7.82 5.55 17.70
C SER A 25 7.14 4.23 18.06
N CYS A 26 6.73 3.45 17.04
CA CYS A 26 6.36 2.04 17.21
C CYS A 26 7.60 1.24 17.66
N GLN A 27 7.95 1.32 18.94
CA GLN A 27 8.99 0.48 19.50
C GLN A 27 8.52 -0.98 19.50
N PHE A 28 9.38 -1.84 18.94
CA PHE A 28 9.21 -3.28 18.96
C PHE A 28 9.26 -3.76 20.40
N ASN A 29 8.09 -4.04 20.99
CA ASN A 29 8.05 -4.72 22.27
C ASN A 29 8.45 -6.19 22.03
N LYS A 30 9.74 -6.51 22.24
CA LYS A 30 10.37 -7.84 22.05
C LYS A 30 9.73 -8.96 22.90
N LYS A 31 8.75 -8.67 23.76
CA LYS A 31 7.90 -9.67 24.42
C LYS A 31 6.73 -10.13 23.52
N LEU A 32 6.99 -10.48 22.26
CA LEU A 32 6.12 -11.44 21.57
C LEU A 32 6.46 -12.82 22.13
N LEU A 33 5.90 -13.08 23.32
CA LEU A 33 5.78 -14.40 23.91
C LEU A 33 5.18 -15.34 22.85
N PRO A 34 5.61 -16.61 22.80
CA PRO A 34 4.94 -17.60 21.98
C PRO A 34 3.55 -17.77 22.59
N LEU A 35 2.58 -17.01 22.10
CA LEU A 35 1.18 -17.40 22.25
C LEU A 35 1.09 -18.72 21.47
N SER A 36 1.29 -19.81 22.21
CA SER A 36 0.93 -21.15 21.82
C SER A 36 -0.54 -21.10 21.41
N LEU A 37 -0.75 -20.91 20.12
CA LEU A 37 -2.05 -20.94 19.50
C LEU A 37 -2.45 -22.41 19.45
N LYS A 38 -2.96 -22.94 20.58
CA LYS A 38 -3.55 -24.29 20.73
C LYS A 38 -4.84 -24.44 19.90
N GLY A 39 -4.78 -24.16 18.60
CA GLY A 39 -5.86 -24.35 17.65
C GLY A 39 -5.26 -24.72 16.31
N ASN A 40 -5.83 -25.73 15.67
CA ASN A 40 -5.39 -26.19 14.36
C ASN A 40 -6.02 -25.37 13.21
N TYR A 41 -6.96 -24.46 13.50
CA TYR A 41 -7.60 -23.58 12.52
C TYR A 41 -8.27 -24.34 11.36
N GLY A 42 -8.86 -25.50 11.66
CA GLY A 42 -9.47 -26.36 10.64
C GLY A 42 -8.46 -27.01 9.70
N LEU A 43 -7.20 -27.12 10.11
CA LEU A 43 -6.14 -27.87 9.43
C LEU A 43 -5.80 -29.14 10.18
N ASP A 44 -5.24 -30.11 9.46
CA ASP A 44 -4.62 -31.31 10.04
C ASP A 44 -3.08 -31.27 9.90
N GLU A 45 -2.41 -32.30 10.41
CA GLU A 45 -0.94 -32.40 10.33
C GLU A 45 -0.46 -32.57 8.88
N ASN A 46 -1.24 -33.21 8.02
CA ASN A 46 -0.89 -33.38 6.62
C ASN A 46 -0.86 -32.03 5.89
N ASP A 47 -1.82 -31.15 6.17
CA ASP A 47 -1.84 -29.78 5.67
C ASP A 47 -0.61 -28.99 6.10
N LEU A 48 -0.24 -29.13 7.37
CA LEU A 48 0.92 -28.46 7.94
C LEU A 48 2.21 -28.93 7.26
N ASN A 49 2.39 -30.25 7.13
CA ASN A 49 3.53 -30.87 6.47
C ASN A 49 3.63 -30.43 5.01
N PHE A 50 2.52 -30.48 4.26
CA PHE A 50 2.47 -30.02 2.88
C PHE A 50 2.86 -28.53 2.75
N CYS A 51 2.37 -27.67 3.65
CA CYS A 51 2.73 -26.26 3.63
C CYS A 51 4.20 -26.02 3.95
N ASN A 52 4.78 -26.78 4.88
CA ASN A 52 6.20 -26.71 5.24
C ASN A 52 7.09 -27.20 4.10
N GLU A 53 6.78 -28.33 3.46
CA GLU A 53 7.51 -28.81 2.29
C GLU A 53 7.50 -27.77 1.16
N LYS A 54 6.34 -27.17 0.89
CA LYS A 54 6.22 -26.10 -0.10
C LYS A 54 7.10 -24.90 0.26
N LEU A 55 7.15 -24.52 1.54
CA LEU A 55 7.99 -23.41 2.01
C LEU A 55 9.48 -23.75 1.84
N ASN A 56 9.89 -24.97 2.17
CA ASN A 56 11.27 -25.43 2.05
C ASN A 56 11.72 -25.43 0.59
N ARG A 57 10.92 -25.98 -0.33
CA ARG A 57 11.21 -25.92 -1.78
C ARG A 57 11.35 -24.48 -2.29
N GLN A 58 10.53 -23.55 -1.79
CA GLN A 58 10.66 -22.13 -2.15
C GLN A 58 11.94 -21.51 -1.60
N LYS A 59 12.32 -21.83 -0.36
CA LYS A 59 13.55 -21.34 0.27
C LYS A 59 14.78 -21.87 -0.46
N GLU A 60 14.79 -23.17 -0.78
CA GLU A 60 15.84 -23.81 -1.57
C GLU A 60 16.02 -23.13 -2.91
N PHE A 61 14.94 -22.94 -3.67
CA PHE A 61 14.98 -22.23 -4.94
C PHE A 61 15.53 -20.79 -4.79
N LEU A 62 15.07 -20.03 -3.80
CA LEU A 62 15.53 -18.66 -3.60
C LEU A 62 17.00 -18.58 -3.13
N THR A 63 17.51 -19.61 -2.47
CA THR A 63 18.89 -19.68 -1.98
C THR A 63 19.85 -20.16 -3.06
N SER A 64 19.43 -21.11 -3.90
CA SER A 64 20.26 -21.69 -4.97
C SER A 64 20.38 -20.80 -6.21
N ASN A 65 19.57 -19.76 -6.32
CA ASN A 65 19.61 -18.81 -7.43
C ASN A 65 20.19 -17.47 -6.99
N PHE A 66 21.06 -16.92 -7.83
CA PHE A 66 21.83 -15.73 -7.51
C PHE A 66 21.71 -14.65 -8.59
N TYR A 67 21.86 -13.41 -8.15
CA TYR A 67 22.06 -12.25 -8.99
C TYR A 67 23.45 -11.68 -8.71
N THR A 68 24.25 -11.53 -9.75
CA THR A 68 25.56 -10.87 -9.67
C THR A 68 25.42 -9.44 -10.17
N SER A 69 25.76 -8.49 -9.31
CA SER A 69 25.89 -7.08 -9.70
C SER A 69 27.19 -6.90 -10.47
N PHE A 70 27.12 -6.50 -11.73
CA PHE A 70 28.31 -6.25 -12.56
C PHE A 70 29.13 -5.05 -12.06
N GLN A 71 28.46 -4.04 -11.48
CA GLN A 71 29.08 -2.77 -11.06
C GLN A 71 29.88 -2.92 -9.76
N THR A 72 29.39 -3.74 -8.84
CA THR A 72 29.98 -3.93 -7.52
C THR A 72 30.64 -5.30 -7.35
N GLY A 73 30.49 -6.20 -8.33
CA GLY A 73 30.85 -7.61 -8.21
C GLY A 73 30.03 -8.39 -7.17
N SER A 74 29.07 -7.75 -6.49
CA SER A 74 28.39 -8.38 -5.36
C SER A 74 27.41 -9.46 -5.84
N ILE A 75 27.58 -10.68 -5.33
CA ILE A 75 26.66 -11.80 -5.54
C ILE A 75 25.64 -11.78 -4.42
N LYS A 76 24.35 -11.76 -4.76
CA LYS A 76 23.23 -11.84 -3.81
C LYS A 76 22.30 -12.96 -4.21
N SER A 77 21.89 -13.77 -3.25
CA SER A 77 20.83 -14.77 -3.49
C SER A 77 19.49 -14.10 -3.81
N PHE A 78 18.61 -14.79 -4.52
CA PHE A 78 17.23 -14.31 -4.71
C PHE A 78 16.50 -14.17 -3.36
N LEU A 79 16.88 -14.96 -2.35
CA LEU A 79 16.39 -14.83 -0.98
C LEU A 79 16.71 -13.46 -0.39
N GLU A 80 17.95 -12.99 -0.52
CA GLU A 80 18.37 -11.65 -0.06
C GLU A 80 17.65 -10.53 -0.80
N LEU A 81 17.35 -10.72 -2.08
CA LEU A 81 16.62 -9.74 -2.90
C LEU A 81 15.09 -9.82 -2.69
N SER A 82 14.60 -10.89 -2.08
CA SER A 82 13.18 -11.16 -1.93
C SER A 82 12.48 -10.14 -1.04
N HIS A 83 11.21 -9.87 -1.35
CA HIS A 83 10.23 -9.22 -0.47
C HIS A 83 9.14 -10.21 -0.04
N SER A 84 9.48 -11.49 0.13
CA SER A 84 8.55 -12.51 0.60
C SER A 84 8.09 -12.25 2.04
N ALA A 85 6.78 -12.33 2.26
CA ALA A 85 6.17 -12.32 3.59
C ALA A 85 6.68 -13.44 4.51
N ASN A 86 7.13 -14.55 3.93
CA ASN A 86 7.58 -15.73 4.68
C ASN A 86 9.09 -15.82 4.85
N PHE A 87 9.89 -14.90 4.30
CA PHE A 87 11.35 -15.01 4.37
C PHE A 87 12.09 -13.69 4.60
N SER A 88 11.48 -12.56 4.23
CA SER A 88 12.22 -11.30 4.08
C SER A 88 11.88 -10.28 5.15
N ILE A 89 12.88 -9.87 5.93
CA ILE A 89 12.81 -8.73 6.85
C ILE A 89 12.40 -7.45 6.11
N LYS A 90 12.78 -7.29 4.83
CA LYS A 90 12.42 -6.13 4.00
C LYS A 90 10.91 -6.02 3.78
N TYR A 91 10.20 -7.15 3.76
CA TYR A 91 8.73 -7.14 3.70
C TYR A 91 8.14 -6.50 4.96
N TYR A 92 8.63 -6.89 6.14
CA TYR A 92 8.18 -6.35 7.43
C TYR A 92 8.49 -4.87 7.55
N ALA A 93 9.71 -4.45 7.20
CA ALA A 93 10.07 -3.03 7.22
C ALA A 93 9.14 -2.19 6.33
N GLY A 94 8.82 -2.68 5.12
CA GLY A 94 7.87 -2.01 4.23
C GLY A 94 6.43 -2.00 4.75
N LEU A 95 6.00 -3.08 5.42
CA LEU A 95 4.68 -3.17 6.05
C LEU A 95 4.55 -2.16 7.21
N VAL A 96 5.54 -2.12 8.09
CA VAL A 96 5.57 -1.22 9.26
C VAL A 96 5.57 0.22 8.80
N ASN A 97 6.46 0.57 7.86
CA ASN A 97 6.48 1.90 7.28
C ASN A 97 5.09 2.28 6.74
N ARG A 98 4.47 1.41 5.94
CA ARG A 98 3.13 1.68 5.40
C ARG A 98 2.05 1.87 6.47
N CYS A 99 2.07 1.10 7.55
CA CYS A 99 1.12 1.28 8.65
C CYS A 99 1.32 2.62 9.35
N ASN A 100 2.59 2.99 9.60
CA ASN A 100 2.94 4.25 10.22
C ASN A 100 2.54 5.43 9.33
N VAL A 101 2.85 5.42 8.04
CA VAL A 101 2.46 6.50 7.11
C VAL A 101 0.94 6.68 7.07
N ILE A 102 0.17 5.60 6.99
CA ILE A 102 -1.29 5.68 7.01
C ILE A 102 -1.80 6.33 8.31
N ASN A 103 -1.20 5.98 9.45
CA ASN A 103 -1.54 6.59 10.73
C ASN A 103 -1.13 8.06 10.77
N SER A 104 0.00 8.43 10.15
CA SER A 104 0.47 9.81 10.12
C SER A 104 -0.49 10.74 9.37
N PHE A 105 -1.25 10.25 8.39
CA PHE A 105 -2.25 11.05 7.70
C PHE A 105 -3.39 11.57 8.59
N ILE A 106 -3.58 11.01 9.79
CA ILE A 106 -4.50 11.58 10.78
C ILE A 106 -4.03 12.97 11.25
N PHE A 107 -2.71 13.16 11.38
CA PHE A 107 -2.14 14.43 11.83
C PHE A 107 -2.16 15.50 10.73
N ASP A 108 -2.20 15.08 9.48
CA ASP A 108 -2.30 15.98 8.33
C ASP A 108 -3.74 16.44 8.09
N ASP A 109 -4.69 15.52 8.24
CA ASP A 109 -6.12 15.77 8.11
C ASP A 109 -6.76 15.66 9.50
N ASN A 110 -6.75 16.77 10.24
CA ASN A 110 -7.27 16.91 11.62
C ASN A 110 -8.73 16.45 11.81
N ASN A 111 -9.43 16.08 10.73
CA ASN A 111 -10.79 15.59 10.75
C ASN A 111 -10.89 14.05 10.72
N LEU A 112 -9.79 13.32 10.51
CA LEU A 112 -9.82 11.86 10.50
C LEU A 112 -9.86 11.28 11.92
N MET A 113 -10.75 10.33 12.15
CA MET A 113 -10.81 9.53 13.38
C MET A 113 -10.49 8.06 13.09
N PRO A 114 -9.72 7.38 13.97
CA PRO A 114 -9.48 5.96 13.87
C PRO A 114 -10.69 5.16 14.38
N VAL A 115 -11.10 4.16 13.60
CA VAL A 115 -12.14 3.20 13.96
C VAL A 115 -11.63 1.80 13.71
N PHE A 116 -11.58 0.97 14.75
CA PHE A 116 -11.25 -0.43 14.65
C PHE A 116 -12.50 -1.27 14.40
N LEU A 117 -12.39 -2.16 13.42
CA LEU A 117 -13.46 -3.04 12.98
C LEU A 117 -13.08 -4.50 13.23
N THR A 118 -14.02 -5.25 13.80
CA THR A 118 -13.97 -6.72 13.85
C THR A 118 -15.18 -7.28 13.13
N ILE A 119 -14.95 -7.84 11.94
CA ILE A 119 -16.00 -8.36 11.08
C ILE A 119 -15.94 -9.89 11.11
N THR A 120 -16.86 -10.48 11.86
CA THR A 120 -17.08 -11.93 11.88
C THR A 120 -18.26 -12.34 10.99
N LEU A 121 -18.22 -13.58 10.50
CA LEU A 121 -19.35 -14.22 9.84
C LEU A 121 -20.37 -14.73 10.85
N ASN A 122 -21.63 -14.79 10.42
CA ASN A 122 -22.70 -15.40 11.22
C ASN A 122 -22.43 -16.90 11.43
N GLY A 123 -22.97 -17.48 12.51
CA GLY A 123 -22.73 -18.87 12.89
C GLY A 123 -23.14 -19.89 11.83
N CYS A 124 -24.11 -19.55 10.96
CA CYS A 124 -24.52 -20.39 9.84
C CYS A 124 -23.39 -20.68 8.84
N PHE A 125 -22.43 -19.78 8.68
CA PHE A 125 -21.30 -19.98 7.75
C PHE A 125 -20.29 -21.03 8.25
N ARG A 126 -20.24 -21.29 9.56
CA ARG A 126 -19.46 -22.40 10.12
C ARG A 126 -20.10 -23.73 9.71
N LYS A 127 -21.41 -23.84 9.89
CA LYS A 127 -22.22 -25.02 9.50
C LYS A 127 -22.18 -25.29 8.00
N ALA A 128 -22.11 -24.24 7.19
CA ALA A 128 -21.96 -24.36 5.74
C ALA A 128 -20.68 -25.08 5.31
N LEU A 129 -19.61 -25.09 6.13
CA LEU A 129 -18.40 -25.89 5.84
C LEU A 129 -18.68 -27.39 5.87
N GLU A 130 -19.70 -27.80 6.62
CA GLU A 130 -20.17 -29.18 6.76
C GLU A 130 -21.37 -29.47 5.82
N GLY A 131 -21.81 -28.48 5.04
CA GLY A 131 -22.97 -28.59 4.16
C GLY A 131 -24.33 -28.34 4.85
N ASP A 132 -24.34 -27.91 6.11
CA ASP A 132 -25.58 -27.55 6.81
C ASP A 132 -25.96 -26.09 6.55
N PHE A 133 -27.02 -25.91 5.77
CA PHE A 133 -27.59 -24.61 5.37
C PHE A 133 -28.88 -24.24 6.13
N SER A 134 -29.31 -25.04 7.11
CA SER A 134 -30.61 -24.92 7.80
C SER A 134 -30.84 -23.58 8.52
N THR A 135 -29.76 -22.90 8.91
CA THR A 135 -29.81 -21.69 9.75
C THR A 135 -29.59 -20.38 8.97
N PHE A 136 -29.53 -20.44 7.64
CA PHE A 136 -29.33 -19.25 6.82
C PHE A 136 -30.58 -18.39 6.74
N THR A 137 -30.45 -17.10 7.06
CA THR A 137 -31.50 -16.10 6.86
C THR A 137 -31.40 -15.44 5.49
N GLN A 138 -32.45 -14.73 5.06
CA GLN A 138 -32.39 -13.90 3.85
C GLN A 138 -31.27 -12.85 3.90
N LYS A 139 -30.97 -12.31 5.09
CA LYS A 139 -29.90 -11.32 5.27
C LYS A 139 -28.52 -11.93 4.99
N ASP A 140 -28.28 -13.17 5.42
CA ASP A 140 -27.00 -13.86 5.18
C ASP A 140 -26.76 -14.10 3.68
N LYS A 141 -27.84 -14.32 2.92
CA LYS A 141 -27.81 -14.56 1.46
C LYS A 141 -27.65 -13.28 0.62
N LYS A 142 -27.92 -12.10 1.19
CA LYS A 142 -27.92 -10.80 0.47
C LYS A 142 -26.61 -10.52 -0.27
N CYS A 143 -25.50 -11.03 0.24
CA CYS A 143 -24.16 -10.83 -0.32
C CYS A 143 -23.63 -12.04 -1.09
N PHE A 144 -24.44 -13.06 -1.38
CA PHE A 144 -23.99 -14.17 -2.22
C PHE A 144 -23.65 -13.70 -3.63
N ASP A 145 -22.64 -14.32 -4.22
CA ASP A 145 -22.41 -14.28 -5.65
C ASP A 145 -23.02 -15.55 -6.30
N TYR A 146 -22.86 -15.66 -7.62
CA TYR A 146 -23.37 -16.82 -8.36
C TYR A 146 -22.82 -18.15 -7.84
N SER A 147 -21.52 -18.20 -7.51
CA SER A 147 -20.86 -19.43 -7.03
C SER A 147 -21.43 -19.90 -5.69
N LEU A 148 -21.59 -18.98 -4.74
CA LEU A 148 -22.19 -19.29 -3.44
C LEU A 148 -23.66 -19.65 -3.54
N SER A 149 -24.40 -18.98 -4.42
CA SER A 149 -25.82 -19.28 -4.67
C SER A 149 -25.98 -20.68 -5.24
N TYR A 150 -25.18 -21.04 -6.25
CA TYR A 150 -25.16 -22.38 -6.82
C TYR A 150 -24.83 -23.45 -5.77
N LYS A 151 -23.79 -23.25 -4.96
CA LYS A 151 -23.42 -24.19 -3.90
C LYS A 151 -24.54 -24.35 -2.86
N PHE A 152 -25.17 -23.24 -2.48
CA PHE A 152 -26.30 -23.23 -1.55
C PHE A 152 -27.49 -24.01 -2.10
N GLU A 153 -27.88 -23.76 -3.35
CA GLU A 153 -29.03 -24.41 -4.02
C GLU A 153 -28.82 -25.91 -4.22
N ASN A 154 -27.57 -26.33 -4.42
CA ASN A 154 -27.20 -27.73 -4.65
C ASN A 154 -26.69 -28.45 -3.37
N ASN A 155 -26.84 -27.84 -2.19
CA ASN A 155 -26.34 -28.39 -0.91
C ASN A 155 -24.85 -28.80 -0.93
N ILE A 156 -24.02 -28.04 -1.65
CA ILE A 156 -22.58 -28.26 -1.73
C ILE A 156 -21.91 -27.45 -0.62
N SER A 157 -21.13 -28.12 0.24
CA SER A 157 -20.40 -27.47 1.33
C SER A 157 -19.53 -26.31 0.86
N PHE A 158 -19.51 -25.25 1.66
CA PHE A 158 -18.63 -24.11 1.42
C PHE A 158 -17.20 -24.46 1.83
N THR A 159 -16.25 -23.76 1.22
CA THR A 159 -14.82 -23.83 1.57
C THR A 159 -14.38 -22.54 2.27
N ILE A 160 -13.25 -22.58 2.96
CA ILE A 160 -12.62 -21.38 3.54
C ILE A 160 -12.42 -20.28 2.48
N LYS A 161 -12.06 -20.64 1.24
CA LYS A 161 -11.91 -19.65 0.15
C LYS A 161 -13.23 -18.99 -0.21
N ASP A 162 -14.33 -19.74 -0.20
CA ASP A 162 -15.67 -19.17 -0.44
C ASP A 162 -16.03 -18.15 0.65
N LEU A 163 -15.74 -18.48 1.91
CA LEU A 163 -15.97 -17.58 3.04
C LEU A 163 -15.11 -16.30 2.98
N ILE A 164 -13.85 -16.42 2.53
CA ILE A 164 -12.97 -15.25 2.29
C ILE A 164 -13.51 -14.38 1.17
N ASN A 165 -13.98 -14.98 0.07
CA ASN A 165 -14.56 -14.25 -1.05
C ASN A 165 -15.85 -13.51 -0.63
N PHE A 166 -16.69 -14.17 0.17
CA PHE A 166 -17.88 -13.57 0.75
C PHE A 166 -17.53 -12.35 1.63
N LEU A 167 -16.57 -12.47 2.54
CA LEU A 167 -16.09 -11.35 3.37
C LEU A 167 -15.52 -10.20 2.52
N ASN A 168 -14.75 -10.50 1.48
CA ASN A 168 -14.26 -9.48 0.55
C ASN A 168 -15.39 -8.78 -0.19
N ARG A 169 -16.45 -9.50 -0.57
CA ARG A 169 -17.64 -8.92 -1.19
C ARG A 169 -18.39 -8.01 -0.22
N GLN A 170 -18.60 -8.44 1.04
CA GLN A 170 -19.17 -7.58 2.08
C GLN A 170 -18.33 -6.32 2.32
N TRP A 171 -17.00 -6.46 2.41
CA TRP A 171 -16.07 -5.34 2.53
C TRP A 171 -16.18 -4.36 1.35
N ASN A 172 -16.19 -4.87 0.12
CA ASN A 172 -16.30 -4.03 -1.08
C ASN A 172 -17.64 -3.29 -1.13
N LEU A 173 -18.75 -3.94 -0.75
CA LEU A 173 -20.06 -3.30 -0.65
C LEU A 173 -20.07 -2.20 0.41
N PHE A 174 -19.42 -2.43 1.56
CA PHE A 174 -19.26 -1.44 2.62
C PHE A 174 -18.52 -0.20 2.10
N ILE A 175 -17.35 -0.37 1.49
CA ILE A 175 -16.59 0.74 0.91
C ILE A 175 -17.36 1.43 -0.22
N LEU A 176 -18.06 0.67 -1.07
CA LEU A 176 -18.85 1.22 -2.17
C LEU A 176 -19.99 2.12 -1.69
N ARG A 177 -20.70 1.74 -0.62
CA ARG A 177 -21.77 2.57 -0.05
C ARG A 177 -21.23 3.88 0.52
N ILE A 178 -20.08 3.82 1.20
CA ILE A 178 -19.39 5.01 1.70
C ILE A 178 -19.04 5.96 0.54
N HIS A 179 -18.44 5.43 -0.54
CA HIS A 179 -18.11 6.22 -1.74
C HIS A 179 -19.33 6.83 -2.43
N ARG A 180 -20.44 6.09 -2.51
CA ARG A 180 -21.68 6.59 -3.13
C ARG A 180 -22.30 7.74 -2.34
N LYS A 181 -22.24 7.68 -1.01
CA LYS A 181 -22.76 8.75 -0.14
C LYS A 181 -21.83 9.96 -0.08
N TYR A 182 -20.52 9.72 0.00
CA TYR A 182 -19.50 10.76 0.14
C TYR A 182 -18.48 10.68 -1.00
N LYS A 183 -18.79 11.35 -2.11
CA LYS A 183 -17.89 11.40 -3.27
C LYS A 183 -16.60 12.13 -2.88
N GLY A 184 -15.45 11.53 -3.17
CA GLY A 184 -14.14 12.12 -2.84
C GLY A 184 -13.75 12.05 -1.36
N ILE A 185 -14.44 11.27 -0.53
CA ILE A 185 -14.12 11.15 0.90
C ILE A 185 -12.69 10.63 1.13
N ASN A 186 -11.89 11.44 1.84
CA ASN A 186 -10.60 11.04 2.40
C ASN A 186 -10.84 9.90 3.40
N LYS A 187 -10.29 8.73 3.10
CA LYS A 187 -10.30 7.61 4.04
C LYS A 187 -9.13 6.70 3.75
N TYR A 188 -8.60 6.14 4.80
CA TYR A 188 -7.54 5.14 4.72
C TYR A 188 -7.95 3.93 5.50
N TYR A 189 -7.47 2.76 5.09
CA TYR A 189 -7.70 1.57 5.89
C TYR A 189 -6.51 0.64 5.83
N ILE A 190 -6.38 -0.14 6.89
CA ILE A 190 -5.54 -1.32 6.98
C ILE A 190 -6.47 -2.48 7.34
N ARG A 191 -6.30 -3.63 6.71
CA ARG A 191 -7.07 -4.83 7.06
C ARG A 191 -6.24 -6.10 6.94
N CYS A 192 -6.53 -7.05 7.81
CA CYS A 192 -6.00 -8.40 7.78
C CYS A 192 -7.14 -9.40 7.99
N PHE A 193 -6.95 -10.61 7.49
CA PHE A 193 -7.75 -11.75 7.91
C PHE A 193 -7.13 -12.36 9.16
N GLU A 194 -7.94 -13.02 9.98
CA GLU A 194 -7.50 -13.96 11.01
C GLU A 194 -8.48 -15.15 10.99
N PRO A 195 -8.01 -16.40 11.09
CA PRO A 195 -8.89 -17.55 11.21
C PRO A 195 -9.35 -17.78 12.66
N HIS A 196 -10.57 -18.25 12.83
CA HIS A 196 -11.04 -18.77 14.10
C HIS A 196 -10.28 -20.06 14.49
N LYS A 197 -9.83 -20.14 15.74
CA LYS A 197 -8.99 -21.25 16.25
C LYS A 197 -9.58 -22.65 16.05
N LYS A 198 -10.91 -22.76 16.14
CA LYS A 198 -11.62 -24.05 16.13
C LYS A 198 -11.76 -24.65 14.72
N ASP A 199 -12.02 -23.82 13.72
CA ASP A 199 -12.60 -24.26 12.45
C ASP A 199 -11.97 -23.57 11.23
N GLY A 200 -11.10 -22.58 11.44
CA GLY A 200 -10.48 -21.85 10.34
C GLY A 200 -11.39 -20.83 9.65
N VAL A 201 -12.64 -20.65 10.10
CA VAL A 201 -13.58 -19.66 9.54
C VAL A 201 -12.91 -18.29 9.62
N PRO A 202 -12.79 -17.56 8.50
CA PRO A 202 -12.11 -16.28 8.47
C PRO A 202 -12.94 -15.19 9.15
N HIS A 203 -12.27 -14.23 9.78
CA HIS A 203 -12.81 -12.94 10.15
C HIS A 203 -11.84 -11.82 9.73
N ILE A 204 -12.34 -10.60 9.59
CA ILE A 204 -11.51 -9.43 9.24
C ILE A 204 -11.29 -8.59 10.49
N HIS A 205 -10.04 -8.21 10.71
CA HIS A 205 -9.69 -7.06 11.53
C HIS A 205 -9.26 -5.91 10.63
N ALA A 206 -9.83 -4.74 10.85
CA ALA A 206 -9.49 -3.56 10.08
C ALA A 206 -9.36 -2.33 10.97
N LEU A 207 -8.47 -1.43 10.58
CA LEU A 207 -8.38 -0.09 11.12
C LEU A 207 -8.73 0.87 10.01
N LEU A 208 -9.78 1.66 10.21
CA LEU A 208 -10.35 2.58 9.25
C LEU A 208 -10.17 4.00 9.78
N TYR A 209 -9.62 4.89 8.96
CA TYR A 209 -9.50 6.31 9.25
C TYR A 209 -10.53 7.05 8.42
N ILE A 210 -11.50 7.67 9.08
CA ILE A 210 -12.66 8.31 8.44
C ILE A 210 -12.90 9.72 8.98
N PRO A 211 -13.45 10.64 8.17
CA PRO A 211 -13.80 11.97 8.63
C PRO A 211 -14.93 11.94 9.66
N ARG A 212 -14.89 12.84 10.65
CA ARG A 212 -15.89 12.87 11.72
C ARG A 212 -17.32 12.99 11.22
N TYR A 213 -17.54 13.85 10.21
CA TYR A 213 -18.87 14.08 9.62
C TYR A 213 -19.49 12.84 8.95
N ALA A 214 -18.70 11.82 8.63
CA ALA A 214 -19.17 10.62 7.95
C ALA A 214 -19.51 9.46 8.91
N PHE A 215 -19.21 9.63 10.20
CA PHE A 215 -19.26 8.58 11.21
C PHE A 215 -20.62 7.87 11.27
N ASP A 216 -21.72 8.60 11.47
CA ASP A 216 -23.04 8.01 11.68
C ASP A 216 -23.50 7.14 10.51
N TYR A 217 -23.24 7.63 9.28
CA TYR A 217 -23.56 6.88 8.08
C TYR A 217 -22.71 5.61 7.96
N ILE A 218 -21.41 5.71 8.25
CA ILE A 218 -20.49 4.58 8.20
C ILE A 218 -20.87 3.53 9.25
N PHE A 219 -21.18 3.96 10.48
CA PHE A 219 -21.61 3.08 11.56
C PHE A 219 -22.95 2.39 11.24
N LYS A 220 -23.93 3.13 10.70
CA LYS A 220 -25.19 2.54 10.22
C LYS A 220 -24.95 1.53 9.11
N THR A 221 -24.07 1.85 8.16
CA THR A 221 -23.73 0.98 7.04
C THR A 221 -23.02 -0.30 7.51
N TYR A 222 -22.14 -0.18 8.51
CA TYR A 222 -21.50 -1.31 9.16
C TYR A 222 -22.53 -2.29 9.71
N LYS A 223 -23.50 -1.79 10.48
CA LYS A 223 -24.56 -2.62 11.09
C LYS A 223 -25.45 -3.32 10.06
N ASP A 224 -25.75 -2.70 8.92
CA ASP A 224 -26.55 -3.33 7.85
C ASP A 224 -25.77 -4.44 7.12
N ILE A 225 -24.48 -4.25 6.86
CA ILE A 225 -23.69 -5.18 6.04
C ILE A 225 -23.10 -6.32 6.88
N PHE A 226 -22.59 -6.01 8.07
CA PHE A 226 -21.87 -6.94 8.94
C PHE A 226 -22.74 -7.35 10.13
N ASN A 227 -23.89 -7.93 9.82
CA ASN A 227 -24.99 -8.19 10.74
C ASN A 227 -24.80 -9.40 11.68
N ALA A 228 -23.62 -10.02 11.72
CA ALA A 228 -23.38 -11.16 12.61
C ALA A 228 -23.62 -10.73 14.07
N PRO A 229 -24.37 -11.51 14.88
CA PRO A 229 -24.72 -11.10 16.24
C PRO A 229 -23.51 -10.73 17.10
N GLN A 230 -22.39 -11.43 16.94
CA GLN A 230 -21.16 -11.14 17.68
C GLN A 230 -20.60 -9.74 17.40
N ASN A 231 -20.75 -9.24 16.17
CA ASN A 231 -20.30 -7.89 15.78
C ASN A 231 -21.16 -6.80 16.43
N LEU A 232 -22.46 -7.06 16.57
CA LEU A 232 -23.47 -6.08 17.00
C LEU A 232 -23.67 -6.01 18.52
N LYS A 233 -23.19 -7.00 19.27
CA LYS A 233 -23.25 -7.02 20.74
C LYS A 233 -22.31 -5.98 21.34
N GLN A 234 -22.77 -5.33 22.41
CA GLN A 234 -21.91 -4.78 23.44
C GLN A 234 -21.56 -5.92 24.41
N GLY A 235 -20.31 -6.07 24.79
CA GLY A 235 -19.93 -7.19 25.65
C GLY A 235 -18.53 -7.09 26.19
N ASN A 236 -18.07 -8.18 26.82
CA ASN A 236 -16.87 -8.26 27.65
C ASN A 236 -15.54 -7.98 26.93
N LYS A 237 -15.56 -7.65 25.64
CA LYS A 237 -14.38 -7.29 24.83
C LYS A 237 -14.17 -5.77 24.75
N LEU A 238 -15.11 -5.00 25.26
CA LEU A 238 -15.07 -3.54 25.33
C LEU A 238 -14.65 -3.09 26.73
N THR A 239 -13.94 -1.97 26.80
CA THR A 239 -13.72 -1.28 28.08
C THR A 239 -15.03 -0.63 28.57
N GLN A 240 -15.09 -0.27 29.86
CA GLN A 240 -16.25 0.44 30.40
C GLN A 240 -16.53 1.75 29.64
N GLU A 241 -15.48 2.51 29.32
CA GLU A 241 -15.56 3.73 28.51
C GLU A 241 -16.18 3.47 27.13
N GLN A 242 -15.73 2.42 26.42
CA GLN A 242 -16.27 2.06 25.11
C GLN A 242 -17.75 1.70 25.18
N VAL A 243 -18.17 0.99 26.23
CA VAL A 243 -19.60 0.67 26.44
C VAL A 243 -20.42 1.94 26.68
N LEU A 244 -19.92 2.84 27.54
CA LEU A 244 -20.56 4.14 27.81
C LEU A 244 -20.66 5.01 26.55
N ASN A 245 -19.66 4.95 25.67
CA ASN A 245 -19.65 5.66 24.40
C ASN A 245 -20.57 5.02 23.35
N GLY A 246 -21.21 3.88 23.64
CA GLY A 246 -22.13 3.21 22.72
C GLY A 246 -21.44 2.33 21.66
N GLU A 247 -20.18 1.97 21.88
CA GLU A 247 -19.43 1.10 20.98
C GLU A 247 -19.96 -0.33 20.98
N ILE A 248 -19.68 -1.07 19.90
CA ILE A 248 -20.02 -2.49 19.76
C ILE A 248 -18.76 -3.29 19.49
N ASN A 249 -18.79 -4.60 19.77
CA ASN A 249 -17.63 -5.48 19.58
C ASN A 249 -16.98 -5.36 18.19
N GLY A 250 -17.81 -5.14 17.16
CA GLY A 250 -17.38 -5.05 15.78
C GLY A 250 -16.94 -3.66 15.32
N PHE A 251 -17.18 -2.60 16.10
CA PHE A 251 -16.97 -1.21 15.68
C PHE A 251 -16.60 -0.34 16.89
N GLN A 252 -15.31 -0.02 17.02
CA GLN A 252 -14.70 0.63 18.19
C GLN A 252 -13.93 1.89 17.78
N TRP A 253 -14.09 3.01 18.48
CA TRP A 253 -13.47 4.30 18.09
C TRP A 253 -12.72 5.01 19.22
N SER A 254 -12.91 4.61 20.47
CA SER A 254 -12.16 5.10 21.64
C SER A 254 -10.89 4.26 21.80
N LEU A 255 -9.86 4.56 21.00
CA LEU A 255 -8.64 3.78 20.88
C LEU A 255 -7.41 4.59 21.31
N ASN A 256 -6.71 4.16 22.36
CA ASN A 256 -5.49 4.83 22.83
C ASN A 256 -4.29 4.68 21.87
N ASN A 257 -4.14 3.50 21.25
CA ASN A 257 -3.08 3.22 20.27
C ASN A 257 -3.63 2.42 19.09
N PRO A 258 -4.29 3.08 18.12
CA PRO A 258 -4.95 2.42 16.99
C PRO A 258 -3.97 1.56 16.17
N THR A 259 -2.79 2.11 15.87
CA THR A 259 -1.76 1.41 15.08
C THR A 259 -1.23 0.18 15.81
N GLY A 260 -0.88 0.30 17.09
CA GLY A 260 -0.46 -0.85 17.91
C GLY A 260 -1.54 -1.94 17.95
N TYR A 261 -2.82 -1.54 17.98
CA TYR A 261 -3.94 -2.45 18.01
C TYR A 261 -4.07 -3.29 16.73
N ILE A 262 -3.99 -2.67 15.53
CA ILE A 262 -4.01 -3.43 14.27
C ILE A 262 -2.71 -4.22 14.04
N MET A 263 -1.56 -3.66 14.43
CA MET A 263 -0.27 -4.33 14.29
C MET A 263 -0.19 -5.63 15.09
N LYS A 264 -0.86 -5.70 16.26
CA LYS A 264 -1.05 -6.95 17.01
C LYS A 264 -1.61 -8.07 16.13
N TYR A 265 -2.66 -7.79 15.35
CA TYR A 265 -3.28 -8.80 14.49
C TYR A 265 -2.43 -9.15 13.28
N ILE A 266 -1.80 -8.14 12.68
CA ILE A 266 -0.89 -8.34 11.55
C ILE A 266 0.29 -9.23 11.97
N TYR A 267 0.94 -8.93 13.09
CA TYR A 267 2.11 -9.67 13.55
C TYR A 267 1.82 -11.11 13.96
N LYS A 268 0.61 -11.41 14.46
CA LYS A 268 0.21 -12.80 14.71
C LYS A 268 0.30 -13.67 13.45
N THR A 269 0.10 -13.10 12.27
CA THR A 269 0.08 -13.87 11.01
C THR A 269 1.45 -14.29 10.52
N PHE A 270 2.53 -13.85 11.19
CA PHE A 270 3.90 -14.02 10.73
C PHE A 270 4.71 -14.92 11.64
N ILE A 271 5.62 -15.70 11.04
CA ILE A 271 6.53 -16.57 11.76
C ILE A 271 7.59 -15.70 12.44
N ASN A 272 7.90 -16.01 13.69
CA ASN A 272 9.06 -15.45 14.36
C ASN A 272 10.32 -16.19 13.91
N PHE A 273 10.98 -15.69 12.86
CA PHE A 273 12.19 -16.31 12.28
C PHE A 273 13.34 -16.46 13.29
N ASN A 274 13.36 -15.66 14.35
CA ASN A 274 14.40 -15.77 15.38
C ASN A 274 14.18 -17.01 16.28
N LYS A 275 13.00 -17.62 16.25
CA LYS A 275 12.62 -18.73 17.13
C LYS A 275 12.26 -20.01 16.39
N ARG A 276 11.75 -19.93 15.17
CA ARG A 276 11.30 -21.09 14.37
C ARG A 276 11.50 -20.84 12.88
N GLN A 277 11.82 -21.90 12.15
CA GLN A 277 11.91 -21.87 10.68
C GLN A 277 10.67 -22.46 10.00
N ASP A 278 9.97 -23.37 10.68
CA ASP A 278 8.74 -24.00 10.17
C ASP A 278 7.49 -23.17 10.44
N LEU A 279 6.48 -23.37 9.60
CA LEU A 279 5.13 -22.82 9.77
C LEU A 279 4.46 -23.45 11.00
N ASP A 280 3.70 -22.64 11.72
CA ASP A 280 2.66 -23.10 12.62
C ASP A 280 1.32 -23.22 11.87
N PHE A 281 0.30 -23.84 12.50
CA PHE A 281 -1.02 -23.98 11.89
C PHE A 281 -1.63 -22.65 11.43
N LEU A 282 -1.40 -21.57 12.18
CA LEU A 282 -1.88 -20.24 11.79
C LEU A 282 -1.24 -19.78 10.48
N SER A 283 0.09 -19.85 10.37
CA SER A 283 0.82 -19.45 9.17
C SER A 283 0.52 -20.37 7.98
N ALA A 284 0.37 -21.67 8.24
CA ALA A 284 -0.02 -22.67 7.25
C ALA A 284 -1.40 -22.39 6.67
N TRP A 285 -2.36 -21.90 7.47
CA TRP A 285 -3.69 -21.52 6.99
C TRP A 285 -3.62 -20.47 5.87
N TYR A 286 -2.77 -19.45 6.02
CA TYR A 286 -2.55 -18.45 4.95
C TYR A 286 -1.92 -19.07 3.69
N VAL A 287 -1.01 -20.03 3.86
CA VAL A 287 -0.31 -20.68 2.74
C VAL A 287 -1.25 -21.63 1.99
N LYS A 288 -2.00 -22.48 2.69
CA LYS A 288 -2.97 -23.45 2.14
C LYS A 288 -4.06 -22.73 1.35
N TYR A 289 -4.70 -21.75 1.98
CA TYR A 289 -5.83 -21.05 1.36
C TYR A 289 -5.42 -19.85 0.49
N LYS A 290 -4.12 -19.55 0.39
CA LYS A 290 -3.54 -18.44 -0.40
C LYS A 290 -4.09 -17.07 0.02
N VAL A 291 -4.18 -16.85 1.32
CA VAL A 291 -4.78 -15.64 1.91
C VAL A 291 -3.74 -14.54 2.06
N ARG A 292 -4.08 -13.33 1.62
CA ARG A 292 -3.23 -12.16 1.83
C ARG A 292 -3.28 -11.75 3.31
N ARG A 293 -2.12 -11.73 3.96
CA ARG A 293 -1.97 -11.38 5.39
C ARG A 293 -2.25 -9.91 5.68
N PHE A 294 -1.91 -9.04 4.74
CA PHE A 294 -2.03 -7.58 4.88
C PHE A 294 -2.60 -6.94 3.61
N LEU A 295 -3.58 -6.06 3.81
CA LEU A 295 -4.24 -5.27 2.79
C LEU A 295 -4.43 -3.85 3.32
N SER A 296 -4.43 -2.86 2.44
CA SER A 296 -4.68 -1.46 2.83
C SER A 296 -5.25 -0.67 1.66
N SER A 297 -5.71 0.55 1.96
CA SER A 297 -6.06 1.55 0.96
C SER A 297 -4.88 1.85 0.04
N LYS A 298 -5.19 2.44 -1.12
CA LYS A 298 -4.17 3.00 -1.99
C LYS A 298 -3.46 4.14 -1.25
N MET A 299 -2.14 4.16 -1.34
CA MET A 299 -1.32 5.29 -0.90
C MET A 299 -1.26 6.34 -2.01
N PRO A 300 -1.05 7.62 -1.69
CA PRO A 300 -0.80 8.66 -2.69
C PRO A 300 0.36 8.28 -3.62
N VAL A 301 1.50 7.86 -3.06
CA VAL A 301 2.65 7.35 -3.83
C VAL A 301 2.60 5.82 -3.93
N PRO A 302 2.68 5.24 -5.15
CA PRO A 302 2.81 3.80 -5.35
C PRO A 302 4.07 3.20 -4.68
N LEU A 303 3.91 2.02 -4.09
CA LEU A 303 5.02 1.33 -3.39
C LEU A 303 6.20 0.97 -4.31
N TRP A 304 5.97 0.81 -5.62
CA TRP A 304 7.04 0.51 -6.58
C TRP A 304 8.00 1.70 -6.77
N ILE A 305 7.49 2.94 -6.64
CA ILE A 305 8.31 4.16 -6.65
C ILE A 305 9.14 4.18 -5.38
N TYR A 306 8.48 4.08 -4.21
CA TYR A 306 9.17 4.08 -2.92
C TYR A 306 10.29 3.03 -2.86
N LYS A 307 10.06 1.81 -3.33
CA LYS A 307 11.10 0.76 -3.37
C LYS A 307 12.32 1.11 -4.22
N LYS A 308 12.19 1.98 -5.23
CA LYS A 308 13.31 2.44 -6.06
C LYS A 308 14.10 3.57 -5.41
N VAL A 309 13.50 4.32 -4.47
CA VAL A 309 14.13 5.49 -3.85
C VAL A 309 14.45 5.30 -2.37
N ASN A 310 13.97 4.23 -1.72
CA ASN A 310 14.03 4.05 -0.27
C ASN A 310 15.44 3.99 0.33
N PHE A 311 16.46 3.78 -0.49
CA PHE A 311 17.86 3.79 -0.04
C PHE A 311 18.35 5.20 0.32
N PHE A 312 17.76 6.26 -0.26
CA PHE A 312 18.01 7.66 0.13
C PHE A 312 16.76 8.36 0.67
N LYS A 313 15.55 7.93 0.30
CA LYS A 313 14.26 8.37 0.88
C LYS A 313 13.64 7.29 1.75
N LYS A 314 14.20 7.11 2.95
CA LYS A 314 13.81 6.04 3.89
C LYS A 314 12.36 6.09 4.34
N ASP A 315 11.72 7.25 4.25
CA ASP A 315 10.36 7.46 4.72
C ASP A 315 9.39 7.68 3.56
N LEU A 316 8.32 6.89 3.53
CA LEU A 316 7.27 6.96 2.51
C LEU A 316 6.36 8.18 2.75
N TYR A 317 6.28 8.67 3.99
CA TYR A 317 5.43 9.79 4.34
C TYR A 317 5.85 11.08 3.65
N HIS A 318 7.15 11.41 3.70
CA HIS A 318 7.70 12.58 3.02
C HIS A 318 7.46 12.55 1.50
N LEU A 319 7.58 11.39 0.87
CA LEU A 319 7.23 11.20 -0.54
C LEU A 319 5.74 11.47 -0.82
N CYS A 320 4.85 11.07 0.09
CA CYS A 320 3.42 11.33 -0.04
C CYS A 320 3.08 12.81 0.15
N LYS A 321 3.72 13.49 1.11
CA LYS A 321 3.56 14.93 1.39
C LYS A 321 3.84 15.82 0.17
N LEU A 322 4.80 15.43 -0.66
CA LEU A 322 5.11 16.19 -1.88
C LEU A 322 3.89 16.33 -2.78
N ILE A 323 3.00 15.33 -2.83
CA ILE A 323 1.79 15.34 -3.68
C ILE A 323 0.79 16.42 -3.26
N ASP A 324 0.82 16.85 -1.99
CA ASP A 324 -0.17 17.78 -1.47
C ASP A 324 0.07 19.22 -1.93
N ASN A 325 1.28 19.54 -2.43
CA ASN A 325 1.59 20.86 -2.97
C ASN A 325 1.28 20.92 -4.48
N PRO A 326 0.30 21.75 -4.91
CA PRO A 326 -0.07 21.86 -6.33
C PRO A 326 1.00 22.51 -7.21
N ASP A 327 1.97 23.21 -6.63
CA ASP A 327 3.05 23.86 -7.38
C ASP A 327 4.18 22.89 -7.76
N TYR A 328 4.22 21.72 -7.14
CA TYR A 328 5.23 20.70 -7.43
C TYR A 328 4.86 19.88 -8.67
N LEU A 329 5.85 19.59 -9.51
CA LEU A 329 5.67 18.72 -10.66
C LEU A 329 5.89 17.27 -10.22
N ILE A 330 4.80 16.53 -10.11
CA ILE A 330 4.82 15.12 -9.70
C ILE A 330 4.06 14.28 -10.71
N GLU A 331 4.74 13.29 -11.27
CA GLU A 331 4.19 12.46 -12.33
C GLU A 331 4.80 11.06 -12.28
N TRP A 332 4.04 10.04 -12.67
CA TRP A 332 4.58 8.70 -12.86
C TRP A 332 3.77 7.88 -13.87
N SER A 333 4.43 6.92 -14.49
CA SER A 333 3.78 5.87 -15.27
C SER A 333 4.45 4.52 -14.99
N PHE A 334 3.65 3.56 -14.54
CA PHE A 334 4.12 2.19 -14.36
C PHE A 334 4.43 1.52 -15.70
N GLU A 335 3.59 1.75 -16.71
CA GLU A 335 3.72 1.14 -18.04
C GLU A 335 4.94 1.66 -18.80
N LYS A 336 5.20 2.97 -18.72
CA LYS A 336 6.37 3.60 -19.34
C LYS A 336 7.63 3.53 -18.45
N ASP A 337 7.53 2.95 -17.25
CA ASP A 337 8.59 2.81 -16.25
C ASP A 337 9.32 4.14 -15.96
N TYR A 338 8.58 5.18 -15.59
CA TYR A 338 9.16 6.47 -15.16
C TYR A 338 8.41 7.11 -13.98
N PHE A 339 9.09 7.98 -13.25
CA PHE A 339 8.47 8.92 -12.31
C PHE A 339 9.33 10.17 -12.12
N ILE A 340 8.70 11.28 -11.80
CA ILE A 340 9.31 12.58 -11.53
C ILE A 340 8.69 13.14 -10.26
N PHE A 341 9.53 13.61 -9.34
CA PHE A 341 9.16 14.46 -8.21
C PHE A 341 10.05 15.68 -8.28
N PHE A 342 9.47 16.83 -8.57
CA PHE A 342 10.18 18.09 -8.66
C PHE A 342 9.49 19.10 -7.75
N SER A 343 10.24 19.54 -6.74
CA SER A 343 9.85 20.54 -5.74
C SER A 343 10.92 21.63 -5.69
N ASP A 344 10.71 22.65 -4.85
CA ASP A 344 11.63 23.79 -4.75
C ASP A 344 13.07 23.37 -4.41
N ASP A 345 13.21 22.38 -3.51
CA ASP A 345 14.50 21.91 -3.03
C ASP A 345 14.93 20.57 -3.63
N GLU A 346 14.00 19.74 -4.12
CA GLU A 346 14.29 18.35 -4.49
C GLU A 346 13.82 17.99 -5.90
N GLU A 347 14.72 17.32 -6.64
CA GLU A 347 14.44 16.69 -7.92
C GLU A 347 14.73 15.19 -7.84
N ILE A 348 13.72 14.34 -8.04
CA ILE A 348 13.89 12.90 -8.19
C ILE A 348 13.33 12.53 -9.56
N GLU A 349 14.17 12.05 -10.46
CA GLU A 349 13.76 11.62 -11.79
C GLU A 349 14.19 10.17 -12.00
N TYR A 350 13.24 9.34 -12.40
CA TYR A 350 13.49 7.98 -12.85
C TYR A 350 12.90 7.78 -14.23
N ASN A 351 13.69 7.23 -15.15
CA ASN A 351 13.25 6.88 -16.50
C ASN A 351 13.95 5.60 -16.96
N GLN A 352 13.17 4.52 -17.14
CA GLN A 352 13.61 3.25 -17.74
C GLN A 352 14.93 2.69 -17.19
N GLY A 353 15.10 2.79 -15.88
CA GLY A 353 16.29 2.27 -15.19
C GLY A 353 17.34 3.32 -14.85
N TYR A 354 17.23 4.53 -15.38
CA TYR A 354 18.07 5.66 -14.97
C TYR A 354 17.37 6.46 -13.87
N LEU A 355 18.01 6.66 -12.72
CA LEU A 355 17.49 7.37 -11.55
C LEU A 355 18.47 8.47 -11.18
N THR A 356 17.99 9.69 -10.99
CA THR A 356 18.76 10.81 -10.45
C THR A 356 18.03 11.40 -9.24
N TYR A 357 18.80 11.86 -8.26
CA TYR A 357 18.31 12.63 -7.14
C TYR A 357 19.20 13.85 -6.92
N LYS A 358 18.62 15.05 -7.00
CA LYS A 358 19.26 16.32 -6.72
C LYS A 358 18.59 17.02 -5.55
N TYR A 359 19.40 17.74 -4.77
CA TYR A 359 18.95 18.62 -3.70
C TYR A 359 19.55 20.00 -3.92
N LYS A 360 18.72 21.04 -4.02
CA LYS A 360 19.11 22.43 -4.31
C LYS A 360 20.05 22.52 -5.52
N GLY A 361 19.67 21.85 -6.60
CA GLY A 361 20.45 21.78 -7.85
C GLY A 361 21.69 20.86 -7.82
N ARG A 362 22.14 20.41 -6.64
CA ARG A 362 23.31 19.52 -6.51
C ARG A 362 22.90 18.05 -6.69
N LEU A 363 23.53 17.36 -7.64
CA LEU A 363 23.37 15.91 -7.80
C LEU A 363 23.95 15.17 -6.58
N LEU A 364 23.09 14.41 -5.90
CA LEU A 364 23.47 13.61 -4.74
C LEU A 364 23.58 12.13 -5.09
N TYR A 365 22.65 11.62 -5.90
CA TYR A 365 22.64 10.23 -6.34
C TYR A 365 22.33 10.12 -7.81
N GLU A 366 23.03 9.20 -8.46
CA GLU A 366 22.78 8.77 -9.83
C GLU A 366 22.87 7.25 -9.86
N TYR A 367 21.89 6.62 -10.47
CA TYR A 367 21.87 5.18 -10.70
C TYR A 367 21.45 4.91 -12.12
N LYS A 368 22.24 4.10 -12.84
CA LYS A 368 21.92 3.65 -14.18
C LYS A 368 21.81 2.13 -14.17
N LYS A 369 20.59 1.64 -14.37
CA LYS A 369 20.37 0.23 -14.65
C LYS A 369 21.05 -0.09 -15.98
N GLU A 370 21.98 -1.02 -15.95
CA GLU A 370 22.55 -1.53 -17.18
C GLU A 370 21.47 -2.28 -17.96
N ILE A 371 21.24 -1.83 -19.19
CA ILE A 371 20.43 -2.56 -20.15
C ILE A 371 21.24 -3.80 -20.51
N GLN A 372 20.85 -4.96 -19.97
CA GLN A 372 21.27 -6.22 -20.56
C GLN A 372 20.84 -6.18 -22.03
N LYS A 373 21.81 -6.19 -22.96
CA LYS A 373 21.53 -6.63 -24.32
C LYS A 373 21.03 -8.07 -24.18
N SER A 374 19.72 -8.24 -24.14
CA SER A 374 19.11 -9.56 -24.17
C SER A 374 19.72 -10.29 -25.36
N ILE A 375 20.37 -11.43 -25.14
CA ILE A 375 20.58 -12.40 -26.21
C ILE A 375 19.15 -12.82 -26.59
N LYS A 376 18.61 -12.16 -27.60
CA LYS A 376 17.28 -12.45 -28.14
C LYS A 376 17.34 -13.89 -28.66
N HIS A 377 16.76 -14.83 -27.93
CA HIS A 377 16.25 -16.04 -28.56
C HIS A 377 15.06 -15.58 -29.40
N TYR A 378 15.32 -15.29 -30.67
CA TYR A 378 14.30 -14.94 -31.64
C TYR A 378 13.43 -16.18 -31.89
N TYR A 379 12.21 -16.19 -31.38
CA TYR A 379 11.10 -16.74 -32.16
C TYR A 379 10.62 -15.62 -33.08
N SER A 380 10.98 -15.72 -34.35
CA SER A 380 10.60 -14.76 -35.38
C SER A 380 9.10 -14.88 -35.68
N TYR A 381 8.33 -13.87 -35.29
CA TYR A 381 7.22 -13.42 -36.12
C TYR A 381 7.59 -12.04 -36.64
N SER A 382 7.89 -12.00 -37.94
CA SER A 382 8.27 -10.78 -38.65
C SER A 382 7.05 -9.96 -39.00
N PHE A 383 7.05 -8.68 -38.62
CA PHE A 383 6.50 -7.64 -39.48
C PHE A 383 7.59 -6.57 -39.68
N LYS A 384 7.76 -6.19 -40.96
CA LYS A 384 8.87 -5.41 -41.50
C LYS A 384 8.76 -3.91 -41.18
N ASN A 385 9.94 -3.31 -40.95
CA ASN A 385 10.42 -1.97 -41.37
C ASN A 385 9.72 -0.71 -40.81
N LYS A 386 10.38 0.44 -40.61
CA LYS A 386 11.77 0.91 -40.80
C LYS A 386 11.90 2.24 -40.03
N ASN A 387 13.11 2.55 -39.59
CA ASN A 387 13.70 3.88 -39.37
C ASN A 387 12.86 4.96 -38.68
N ASP A 388 13.28 5.40 -37.49
CA ASP A 388 13.51 6.84 -37.28
C ASP A 388 14.50 7.11 -36.15
N VAL A 389 15.38 8.06 -36.44
CA VAL A 389 16.44 8.61 -35.60
C VAL A 389 15.83 9.49 -34.51
N TYR A 390 16.48 9.51 -33.36
CA TYR A 390 16.20 10.32 -32.17
C TYR A 390 15.57 11.70 -32.46
N LYS A 391 14.30 11.86 -32.05
CA LYS A 391 13.70 13.15 -31.68
C LYS A 391 13.07 12.99 -30.31
N ILE A 392 13.43 13.86 -29.37
CA ILE A 392 12.70 14.01 -28.11
C ILE A 392 11.29 14.49 -28.48
N ASN A 393 10.32 13.58 -28.44
CA ASN A 393 8.93 13.91 -28.67
C ASN A 393 8.37 14.57 -27.41
N LEU A 394 8.29 15.89 -27.41
CA LEU A 394 7.53 16.68 -26.43
C LEU A 394 6.00 16.49 -26.57
N GLY A 395 5.56 15.83 -27.65
CA GLY A 395 4.18 15.40 -27.81
C GLY A 395 3.90 14.18 -26.94
N LEU A 396 2.90 14.29 -26.05
CA LEU A 396 2.31 13.27 -25.15
C LEU A 396 2.71 13.34 -23.66
N LEU A 397 2.85 14.54 -23.12
CA LEU A 397 2.48 14.83 -21.73
C LEU A 397 0.94 14.85 -21.62
N LYS A 398 0.32 13.71 -21.30
CA LYS A 398 -1.12 13.64 -21.01
C LYS A 398 -1.36 14.02 -19.55
N ASN A 399 -1.76 15.26 -19.34
CA ASN A 399 -2.26 15.77 -18.07
C ASN A 399 -3.46 14.90 -17.60
N PRO A 400 -3.50 14.38 -16.35
CA PRO A 400 -4.60 13.55 -15.86
C PRO A 400 -5.95 14.28 -15.75
N LYS A 401 -5.98 15.59 -16.03
CA LYS A 401 -7.20 16.32 -16.42
C LYS A 401 -6.92 17.14 -17.69
N PRO A 402 -7.71 16.99 -18.76
CA PRO A 402 -7.60 17.89 -19.91
C PRO A 402 -7.99 19.30 -19.46
N ILE A 403 -7.02 20.22 -19.43
CA ILE A 403 -7.27 21.66 -19.27
C ILE A 403 -8.12 22.12 -20.47
N LYS A 404 -9.19 22.87 -20.23
CA LYS A 404 -10.02 23.44 -21.32
C LYS A 404 -9.25 24.59 -21.99
N ASP A 405 -9.59 24.89 -23.23
CA ASP A 405 -8.89 25.96 -23.99
C ASP A 405 -9.00 27.32 -23.31
N TYR A 406 -10.16 27.61 -22.71
CA TYR A 406 -10.35 28.82 -21.90
C TYR A 406 -9.39 28.89 -20.70
N ASP A 407 -9.29 27.81 -19.93
CA ASP A 407 -8.41 27.74 -18.75
C ASP A 407 -6.93 27.80 -19.16
N LEU A 408 -6.59 27.20 -20.30
CA LEU A 408 -5.25 27.21 -20.88
C LEU A 408 -4.84 28.62 -21.33
N MET A 409 -5.72 29.34 -22.03
CA MET A 409 -5.45 30.72 -22.45
C MET A 409 -5.44 31.68 -21.26
N THR A 410 -6.29 31.46 -20.26
CA THR A 410 -6.28 32.24 -19.01
C THR A 410 -4.96 32.07 -18.26
N LEU A 411 -4.46 30.82 -18.19
CA LEU A 411 -3.15 30.52 -17.60
C LEU A 411 -2.03 31.23 -18.38
N ILE A 412 -1.97 31.07 -19.71
CA ILE A 412 -0.90 31.63 -20.55
C ILE A 412 -0.87 33.17 -20.51
N ASN A 413 -2.04 33.80 -20.42
CA ASN A 413 -2.16 35.26 -20.38
C ASN A 413 -2.02 35.86 -18.97
N SER A 414 -1.95 35.03 -17.91
CA SER A 414 -1.78 35.51 -16.55
C SER A 414 -0.39 36.12 -16.33
N GLU A 415 -0.31 37.18 -15.53
CA GLU A 415 0.98 37.82 -15.19
C GLU A 415 1.93 36.83 -14.49
N ASN A 416 1.40 35.99 -13.61
CA ASN A 416 2.17 34.96 -12.89
C ASN A 416 2.79 33.89 -13.81
N PHE A 417 2.19 33.63 -14.97
CA PHE A 417 2.72 32.66 -15.92
C PHE A 417 4.00 33.15 -16.60
N LYS A 418 4.18 34.48 -16.76
CA LYS A 418 5.41 35.07 -17.31
C LYS A 418 6.62 34.83 -16.42
N TYR A 419 6.40 34.63 -15.11
CA TYR A 419 7.44 34.37 -14.10
C TYR A 419 7.58 32.88 -13.76
N SER A 420 6.89 32.00 -14.48
CA SER A 420 7.00 30.56 -14.28
C SER A 420 8.31 30.01 -14.86
N ASN A 421 8.75 28.86 -14.36
CA ASN A 421 9.92 28.15 -14.89
C ASN A 421 9.83 27.93 -16.42
N CYS A 422 10.95 28.09 -17.14
CA CYS A 422 11.06 27.99 -18.60
C CYS A 422 10.42 26.71 -19.16
N LYS A 423 10.56 25.57 -18.47
CA LYS A 423 9.97 24.29 -18.88
C LYS A 423 8.44 24.30 -18.78
N LYS A 424 7.88 24.97 -17.78
CA LYS A 424 6.43 25.16 -17.59
C LYS A 424 5.86 26.08 -18.68
N ILE A 425 6.56 27.17 -18.98
CA ILE A 425 6.20 28.09 -20.07
C ILE A 425 6.19 27.35 -21.41
N ALA A 426 7.27 26.63 -21.73
CA ALA A 426 7.39 25.89 -22.97
C ALA A 426 6.31 24.81 -23.11
N TYR A 427 6.01 24.08 -22.05
CA TYR A 427 4.98 23.03 -22.08
C TYR A 427 3.60 23.59 -22.43
N TYR A 428 3.11 24.60 -21.69
CA TYR A 428 1.76 25.12 -21.90
C TYR A 428 1.63 25.95 -23.19
N ARG A 429 2.68 26.67 -23.62
CA ARG A 429 2.67 27.34 -24.93
C ARG A 429 2.67 26.33 -26.08
N ASN A 430 3.48 25.28 -26.01
CA ASN A 430 3.47 24.24 -27.04
C ASN A 430 2.15 23.47 -27.08
N LEU A 431 1.52 23.26 -25.94
CA LEU A 431 0.15 22.71 -25.87
C LEU A 431 -0.89 23.64 -26.52
N ALA A 432 -0.79 24.95 -26.34
CA ALA A 432 -1.68 25.93 -26.98
C ALA A 432 -1.44 26.02 -28.49
N PHE A 433 -0.18 25.93 -28.93
CA PHE A 433 0.19 25.86 -30.36
C PHE A 433 -0.37 24.59 -31.02
N GLU A 434 -0.21 23.42 -30.39
CA GLU A 434 -0.76 22.16 -30.89
C GLU A 434 -2.29 22.19 -31.02
N ARG A 435 -2.97 23.03 -30.23
CA ARG A 435 -4.41 23.26 -30.28
C ARG A 435 -4.83 24.40 -31.22
N GLY A 436 -3.89 25.05 -31.90
CA GLY A 436 -4.17 26.18 -32.81
C GLY A 436 -4.63 27.46 -32.11
N LEU A 437 -4.38 27.60 -30.80
CA LEU A 437 -4.79 28.77 -30.00
C LEU A 437 -3.77 29.92 -30.07
N ILE A 438 -2.53 29.63 -30.46
CA ILE A 438 -1.46 30.60 -30.68
C ILE A 438 -0.66 30.23 -31.94
N ALA A 439 -0.02 31.23 -32.57
CA ALA A 439 0.64 31.06 -33.87
C ALA A 439 2.07 30.48 -33.78
N GLU A 440 2.73 30.63 -32.63
CA GLU A 440 4.16 30.32 -32.49
C GLU A 440 4.41 29.19 -31.50
N LYS A 441 5.27 28.25 -31.91
CA LYS A 441 5.81 27.18 -31.09
C LYS A 441 7.09 27.66 -30.44
N LEU A 442 7.29 27.33 -29.17
CA LEU A 442 8.49 27.70 -28.42
C LEU A 442 9.50 26.54 -28.45
N ASP A 443 10.69 26.79 -29.00
CA ASP A 443 11.77 25.79 -29.07
C ASP A 443 12.78 26.00 -27.94
N ILE A 444 12.71 25.12 -26.93
CA ILE A 444 13.59 25.16 -25.76
C ILE A 444 15.07 24.89 -26.07
N ASN A 445 15.40 24.47 -27.29
CA ASN A 445 16.78 24.27 -27.72
C ASN A 445 17.32 25.43 -28.57
N ASN A 446 16.49 26.44 -28.86
CA ASN A 446 16.91 27.63 -29.58
C ASN A 446 17.36 28.72 -28.57
N VAL A 447 18.56 29.26 -28.77
CA VAL A 447 19.20 30.26 -27.90
C VAL A 447 18.46 31.60 -27.94
N ASP A 448 17.81 31.94 -29.07
CA ASP A 448 17.04 33.18 -29.22
C ASP A 448 15.70 33.15 -28.46
N ASP A 449 15.11 31.95 -28.27
CA ASP A 449 13.89 31.75 -27.47
C ASP A 449 14.17 31.82 -25.95
N LEU A 450 15.43 31.61 -25.53
CA LEU A 450 15.90 31.83 -24.16
C LEU A 450 16.04 33.32 -23.81
N GLU A 451 16.33 34.18 -24.79
CA GLU A 451 16.42 35.64 -24.60
C GLU A 451 15.06 36.28 -24.24
N LEU A 452 13.97 35.68 -24.74
CA LEU A 452 12.58 36.02 -24.39
C LEU A 452 12.26 35.71 -22.90
N VAL A 453 12.99 34.76 -22.31
CA VAL A 453 12.85 34.32 -20.92
C VAL A 453 13.81 35.08 -19.98
N GLU A 454 15.02 35.43 -20.44
CA GLU A 454 15.94 36.27 -19.68
C GLU A 454 15.49 37.73 -19.57
N LYS A 455 14.80 38.29 -20.58
CA LYS A 455 14.21 39.64 -20.49
C LYS A 455 13.14 39.74 -19.40
N ALA A 456 12.47 38.65 -19.04
CA ALA A 456 11.50 38.64 -17.93
C ALA A 456 12.17 38.71 -16.55
N TYR A 457 13.42 38.24 -16.42
CA TYR A 457 14.22 38.36 -15.19
C TYR A 457 14.86 39.75 -15.03
N LYS A 458 15.06 40.51 -16.11
CA LYS A 458 15.73 41.82 -16.08
C LYS A 458 14.86 42.99 -15.57
N TYR A 459 13.56 42.79 -15.37
CA TYR A 459 12.63 43.81 -14.87
C TYR A 459 12.16 43.58 -13.43
N VAL A 460 12.84 42.72 -12.66
CA VAL A 460 12.60 42.54 -11.22
C VAL A 460 13.94 42.70 -10.49
N PHE A 461 14.46 43.92 -10.50
CA PHE A 461 15.26 44.46 -9.41
C PHE A 461 14.42 45.48 -8.67
#